data_AF-A0A7W1ZEC7-F1
#
_entry.id   AF-A0A7W1ZEC7-F1
#
_cell.length_a   1.000
_cell.length_b   1.000
_cell.length_c   1.000
_cell.angle_alpha   90.00
_cell.angle_beta   90.00
_cell.angle_gamma   90.00
#
_symmetry.space_group_name_H-M   'P 1'
#
loop_
_entity.id
_entity.type
_entity.pdbx_description
1 polymer ?
#
loop_
_entity_poly.entity_id
_entity_poly.type
_entity_poly.pdbx_seq_one_letter_code
_entity_poly.pdbx_strand_id
1 'polypeptide(L)'
;MATRLGATAIVVAGILGLVTACSQDRDPTEIPGITPPLMRGKPVRVDACDLVPPAQASEIASQRLFVVGMRIQPPRLETVRCDLGQEFGIPLVSIELTTDPIAYAVFDAAYGQAAGGDPQPVRGIERPAILRTEGDQRTIRTFVHGAVISVQTNDDVAPLLARTAMVELSRLALRRLPSNPVLREEFAIDECRSVPDDIVDLVLGRPPVLELELASQGSVQCSWGGQPGAAVVTVSDDPGAVRRFARLARADGHVQVDGVGPADSVRAWSSTEDAGDLIVLSADRVLSIEVTPAAGFSDPDIATTPPELALARAAVRTLG
;
A
#
# COMPACT_ATOMS: atom_id res chain seq x y z
N MET A 1 72.73 23.89 19.31
CA MET A 1 72.21 25.14 18.70
C MET A 1 70.70 25.04 18.65
N ALA A 2 70.03 25.72 19.56
CA ALA A 2 68.58 25.84 19.63
C ALA A 2 68.25 27.31 19.41
N THR A 3 67.37 27.62 18.46
CA THR A 3 66.75 28.94 18.34
C THR A 3 65.35 28.88 18.94
N ARG A 4 65.13 29.80 19.87
CA ARG A 4 63.90 30.03 20.63
C ARG A 4 63.06 31.12 19.96
N LEU A 5 61.75 30.98 20.14
CA LEU A 5 60.73 32.01 20.48
C LEU A 5 60.37 33.12 19.47
N GLY A 6 59.07 33.15 19.16
CA GLY A 6 58.28 34.37 18.99
C GLY A 6 56.89 34.13 19.59
N ALA A 7 56.57 34.84 20.67
CA ALA A 7 55.34 34.72 21.43
C ALA A 7 54.53 36.01 21.32
N THR A 8 53.20 35.91 21.25
CA THR A 8 52.31 36.93 21.82
C THR A 8 50.97 36.32 22.21
N ALA A 9 50.63 36.52 23.48
CA ALA A 9 49.39 36.11 24.14
C ALA A 9 48.26 37.13 23.91
N ILE A 10 47.00 36.71 24.11
CA ILE A 10 45.96 37.42 24.86
C ILE A 10 44.89 36.38 25.28
N VAL A 11 44.59 36.36 26.57
CA VAL A 11 43.46 35.67 27.21
C VAL A 11 42.53 36.76 27.77
N VAL A 12 41.25 36.41 28.01
CA VAL A 12 40.20 37.12 28.79
C VAL A 12 39.32 38.05 27.91
N ALA A 13 37.97 38.06 27.92
CA ALA A 13 36.90 37.45 28.72
C ALA A 13 35.54 37.51 27.98
N GLY A 14 34.60 36.66 28.40
CA GLY A 14 33.14 36.91 28.40
C GLY A 14 32.45 36.78 27.04
N ILE A 15 31.42 35.96 26.87
CA ILE A 15 30.11 36.15 27.49
C ILE A 15 29.39 34.80 27.63
N LEU A 16 28.84 34.56 28.83
CA LEU A 16 27.77 33.61 29.09
C LEU A 16 26.61 33.80 28.11
N GLY A 17 26.22 32.74 27.40
CA GLY A 17 25.08 32.77 26.49
C GLY A 17 24.43 31.40 26.36
N LEU A 18 23.69 31.03 27.39
CA LEU A 18 22.56 30.10 27.44
C LEU A 18 22.69 28.71 26.79
N VAL A 19 22.51 27.73 27.67
CA VAL A 19 21.85 26.45 27.46
C VAL A 19 20.63 26.59 26.55
N THR A 20 20.70 26.03 25.34
CA THR A 20 19.60 25.25 24.79
C THR A 20 20.21 23.97 24.22
N ALA A 21 20.13 22.91 25.02
CA ALA A 21 20.02 21.58 24.49
C ALA A 21 18.78 21.55 23.59
N CYS A 22 18.97 21.74 22.29
CA CYS A 22 18.04 21.17 21.32
C CYS A 22 18.57 19.77 21.06
N SER A 23 17.96 18.79 21.72
CA SER A 23 18.02 17.40 21.30
C SER A 23 17.68 17.38 19.81
N GLN A 24 18.68 17.10 18.97
CA GLN A 24 18.37 16.53 17.69
C GLN A 24 17.85 15.13 17.99
N ASP A 25 16.53 15.01 18.04
CA ASP A 25 15.83 13.78 17.69
C ASP A 25 16.32 13.41 16.29
N ARG A 26 17.40 12.63 16.23
CA ARG A 26 17.78 11.94 15.01
C ARG A 26 16.79 10.82 14.85
N ASP A 27 15.84 11.04 13.94
CA ASP A 27 15.02 10.01 13.37
C ASP A 27 15.95 8.89 12.84
N PRO A 28 15.84 7.64 13.33
CA PRO A 28 16.74 6.55 12.96
C PRO A 28 16.60 6.11 11.48
N THR A 29 15.77 6.80 10.68
CA THR A 29 15.56 6.55 9.26
C THR A 29 16.47 7.35 8.32
N GLU A 30 17.27 8.30 8.82
CA GLU A 30 18.10 9.16 7.97
C GLU A 30 19.40 8.44 7.53
N ILE A 31 19.34 7.71 6.41
CA ILE A 31 20.54 7.23 5.72
C ILE A 31 21.24 8.44 5.06
N PRO A 32 22.46 8.81 5.46
CA PRO A 32 23.12 10.00 4.93
C PRO A 32 23.33 9.91 3.41
N GLY A 33 22.80 10.89 2.66
CA GLY A 33 22.98 10.98 1.19
C GLY A 33 21.80 10.49 0.35
N ILE A 34 20.68 10.09 0.95
CA ILE A 34 19.48 9.58 0.28
C ILE A 34 18.36 10.64 0.31
N THR A 35 18.63 11.85 -0.22
CA THR A 35 17.59 12.89 -0.30
C THR A 35 16.64 12.56 -1.46
N PRO A 36 15.32 12.42 -1.23
CA PRO A 36 14.38 12.23 -2.31
C PRO A 36 14.37 13.39 -3.30
N PRO A 37 14.03 13.14 -4.59
CA PRO A 37 13.89 14.22 -5.54
C PRO A 37 12.74 15.14 -5.12
N LEU A 38 12.97 16.45 -5.22
CA LEU A 38 11.87 17.41 -5.10
C LEU A 38 10.91 17.23 -6.28
N MET A 39 9.64 16.95 -5.96
CA MET A 39 8.56 16.92 -6.95
C MET A 39 8.43 18.31 -7.59
N ARG A 40 8.47 18.37 -8.92
CA ARG A 40 8.39 19.64 -9.67
C ARG A 40 7.04 19.77 -10.36
N GLY A 41 6.42 20.94 -10.22
CA GLY A 41 5.16 21.28 -10.90
C GLY A 41 3.96 21.34 -9.95
N LYS A 42 2.80 21.75 -10.47
CA LYS A 42 1.55 21.78 -9.71
C LYS A 42 1.14 20.33 -9.39
N PRO A 43 0.74 20.01 -8.14
CA PRO A 43 0.21 18.70 -7.81
C PRO A 43 -1.03 18.40 -8.64
N VAL A 44 -1.08 17.21 -9.25
CA VAL A 44 -2.19 16.74 -10.08
C VAL A 44 -2.71 15.45 -9.49
N ARG A 45 -4.01 15.40 -9.22
CA ARG A 45 -4.67 14.20 -8.70
C ARG A 45 -4.62 13.07 -9.73
N VAL A 46 -4.34 11.86 -9.27
CA VAL A 46 -4.28 10.67 -10.12
C VAL A 46 -5.11 9.55 -9.53
N ASP A 47 -5.91 8.92 -10.37
CA ASP A 47 -6.49 7.60 -10.13
C ASP A 47 -5.61 6.54 -10.81
N ALA A 48 -5.23 5.48 -10.11
CA ALA A 48 -4.47 4.37 -10.69
C ALA A 48 -5.18 3.71 -11.87
N CYS A 49 -6.52 3.64 -11.84
CA CYS A 49 -7.30 3.06 -12.94
C CYS A 49 -7.29 3.94 -14.20
N ASP A 50 -7.06 5.24 -14.07
CA ASP A 50 -6.95 6.16 -15.21
C ASP A 50 -5.57 6.08 -15.90
N LEU A 51 -4.55 5.60 -15.19
CA LEU A 51 -3.21 5.40 -15.77
C LEU A 51 -3.25 4.36 -16.90
N VAL A 52 -4.05 3.30 -16.73
CA VAL A 52 -4.30 2.29 -17.76
C VAL A 52 -5.80 1.97 -17.81
N PRO A 53 -6.56 2.69 -18.65
CA PRO A 53 -7.99 2.48 -18.81
C PRO A 53 -8.29 1.05 -19.29
N PRO A 54 -9.35 0.41 -18.78
CA PRO A 54 -9.68 -0.97 -19.09
C PRO A 54 -9.80 -1.28 -20.59
N ALA A 55 -10.30 -0.34 -21.39
CA ALA A 55 -10.43 -0.52 -22.85
C ALA A 55 -9.06 -0.70 -23.53
N GLN A 56 -8.07 0.10 -23.12
CA GLN A 56 -6.71 0.04 -23.67
C GLN A 56 -5.92 -1.13 -23.08
N ALA A 57 -6.12 -1.41 -21.78
CA ALA A 57 -5.59 -2.60 -21.16
C ALA A 57 -6.09 -3.86 -21.89
N SER A 58 -7.38 -3.89 -22.25
CA SER A 58 -7.97 -5.00 -22.98
C SER A 58 -7.36 -5.21 -24.37
N GLU A 59 -7.12 -4.12 -25.08
CA GLU A 59 -6.47 -4.14 -26.39
C GLU A 59 -5.04 -4.68 -26.30
N ILE A 60 -4.23 -4.13 -25.37
CA ILE A 60 -2.83 -4.54 -25.15
C ILE A 60 -2.75 -6.00 -24.68
N ALA A 61 -3.64 -6.39 -23.77
CA ALA A 61 -3.72 -7.74 -23.23
C ALA A 61 -4.38 -8.74 -24.20
N SER A 62 -4.90 -8.27 -25.34
CA SER A 62 -5.68 -9.06 -26.31
C SER A 62 -6.80 -9.89 -25.68
N GLN A 63 -7.41 -9.36 -24.62
CA GLN A 63 -8.50 -10.01 -23.88
C GLN A 63 -9.34 -8.97 -23.16
N ARG A 64 -10.60 -9.28 -22.87
CA ARG A 64 -11.49 -8.30 -22.24
C ARG A 64 -11.17 -8.15 -20.76
N LEU A 65 -10.76 -6.94 -20.37
CA LEU A 65 -10.43 -6.56 -19.00
C LEU A 65 -11.41 -5.49 -18.48
N PHE A 66 -11.72 -5.61 -17.18
CA PHE A 66 -12.57 -4.69 -16.43
C PHE A 66 -11.86 -4.31 -15.13
N VAL A 67 -12.24 -3.18 -14.54
CA VAL A 67 -11.85 -2.87 -13.16
C VAL A 67 -12.53 -3.87 -12.24
N VAL A 68 -11.72 -4.74 -11.63
CA VAL A 68 -12.16 -5.73 -10.66
C VAL A 68 -11.87 -5.29 -9.23
N GLY A 69 -11.02 -4.30 -8.98
CA GLY A 69 -10.81 -3.76 -7.64
C GLY A 69 -10.02 -2.47 -7.64
N MET A 70 -10.19 -1.71 -6.56
CA MET A 70 -9.31 -0.60 -6.18
C MET A 70 -8.96 -0.77 -4.71
N ARG A 71 -7.67 -0.72 -4.39
CA ARG A 71 -7.18 -0.83 -3.01
C ARG A 71 -6.18 0.29 -2.76
N ILE A 72 -6.32 0.99 -1.65
CA ILE A 72 -5.26 1.87 -1.16
C ILE A 72 -4.56 1.05 -0.07
N GLN A 73 -3.24 0.91 -0.14
CA GLN A 73 -2.51 0.17 0.87
C GLN A 73 -2.02 1.10 1.99
N PRO A 74 -2.04 0.66 3.26
CA PRO A 74 -1.57 1.42 4.41
C PRO A 74 -0.07 1.75 4.27
N PRO A 75 0.43 2.89 4.77
CA PRO A 75 1.74 3.36 4.35
C PRO A 75 2.87 2.99 5.32
N ARG A 76 3.94 2.44 4.74
CA ARG A 76 5.23 3.18 4.81
C ARG A 76 5.33 4.24 3.70
N LEU A 77 4.60 4.06 2.59
CA LEU A 77 4.46 4.99 1.47
C LEU A 77 3.03 4.90 0.92
N GLU A 78 2.34 6.03 0.73
CA GLU A 78 0.95 6.06 0.23
C GLU A 78 0.89 5.42 -1.17
N THR A 79 0.13 4.31 -1.28
CA THR A 79 0.06 3.50 -2.50
C THR A 79 -1.38 3.21 -2.86
N VAL A 80 -1.76 3.48 -4.12
CA VAL A 80 -3.05 3.08 -4.70
C VAL A 80 -2.83 1.95 -5.69
N ARG A 81 -3.76 1.00 -5.76
CA ARG A 81 -3.76 -0.16 -6.64
C ARG A 81 -5.06 -0.23 -7.40
N CYS A 82 -4.97 -0.34 -8.73
CA CYS A 82 -6.09 -0.69 -9.60
C CYS A 82 -5.90 -2.11 -10.12
N ASP A 83 -6.88 -2.96 -9.85
CA ASP A 83 -6.91 -4.35 -10.30
C ASP A 83 -7.78 -4.47 -11.56
N LEU A 84 -7.18 -4.94 -12.65
CA LEU A 84 -7.82 -5.22 -13.93
C LEU A 84 -7.87 -6.74 -14.16
N GLY A 85 -9.03 -7.27 -14.48
CA GLY A 85 -9.23 -8.71 -14.64
C GLY A 85 -10.37 -9.05 -15.59
N GLN A 86 -10.61 -10.33 -15.78
CA GLN A 86 -11.80 -10.79 -16.49
C GLN A 86 -13.04 -10.60 -15.61
N GLU A 87 -14.22 -10.55 -16.24
CA GLU A 87 -15.50 -10.72 -15.53
C GLU A 87 -15.32 -11.98 -14.64
N PHE A 88 -15.61 -11.92 -13.33
CA PHE A 88 -15.28 -12.91 -12.27
C PHE A 88 -14.15 -12.56 -11.28
N GLY A 89 -13.48 -11.42 -11.44
CA GLY A 89 -12.84 -10.74 -10.30
C GLY A 89 -11.41 -11.13 -9.97
N ILE A 90 -10.81 -12.07 -10.70
CA ILE A 90 -9.40 -12.41 -10.49
C ILE A 90 -8.53 -11.36 -11.20
N PRO A 91 -7.67 -10.62 -10.48
CA PRO A 91 -6.80 -9.61 -11.07
C PRO A 91 -5.81 -10.29 -12.01
N LEU A 92 -5.90 -9.93 -13.29
CA LEU A 92 -4.91 -10.35 -14.27
C LEU A 92 -3.76 -9.36 -14.36
N VAL A 93 -4.07 -8.08 -14.20
CA VAL A 93 -3.13 -6.98 -14.20
C VAL A 93 -3.41 -6.12 -12.99
N SER A 94 -2.41 -5.88 -12.14
CA SER A 94 -2.50 -4.92 -11.06
C SER A 94 -1.58 -3.74 -11.34
N ILE A 95 -2.12 -2.53 -11.23
CA ILE A 95 -1.42 -1.27 -11.44
C ILE A 95 -1.31 -0.58 -10.12
N GLU A 96 -0.10 -0.46 -9.59
CA GLU A 96 0.14 0.21 -8.33
C GLU A 96 0.88 1.52 -8.59
N LEU A 97 0.48 2.58 -7.88
CA LEU A 97 1.16 3.86 -7.88
C LEU A 97 1.46 4.25 -6.43
N THR A 98 2.76 4.41 -6.14
CA THR A 98 3.26 4.99 -4.90
C THR A 98 3.80 6.38 -5.20
N THR A 99 3.26 7.45 -4.61
CA THR A 99 3.60 8.85 -4.98
C THR A 99 4.47 9.61 -3.99
N ASP A 100 4.76 9.04 -2.82
CA ASP A 100 5.70 9.68 -1.89
C ASP A 100 7.06 9.85 -2.56
N PRO A 101 7.78 10.97 -2.34
CA PRO A 101 9.07 11.18 -2.97
C PRO A 101 10.05 10.14 -2.45
N ILE A 102 10.31 9.12 -3.27
CA ILE A 102 11.26 8.05 -3.00
C ILE A 102 12.59 8.41 -3.66
N ALA A 103 13.68 8.33 -2.92
CA ALA A 103 15.00 8.45 -3.52
C ALA A 103 15.32 7.21 -4.37
N TYR A 104 16.01 7.39 -5.51
CA TYR A 104 16.35 6.27 -6.40
C TYR A 104 17.12 5.15 -5.68
N ALA A 105 18.00 5.48 -4.72
CA ALA A 105 18.73 4.48 -3.94
C ALA A 105 17.81 3.58 -3.11
N VAL A 106 16.67 4.10 -2.63
CA VAL A 106 15.65 3.30 -1.92
C VAL A 106 14.95 2.35 -2.88
N PHE A 107 14.62 2.84 -4.08
CA PHE A 107 14.06 1.99 -5.14
C PHE A 107 15.03 0.87 -5.54
N ASP A 108 16.32 1.18 -5.73
CA ASP A 108 17.32 0.17 -6.12
C ASP A 108 17.60 -0.84 -5.00
N ALA A 109 17.60 -0.39 -3.74
CA ALA A 109 17.73 -1.26 -2.57
C ALA A 109 16.49 -2.16 -2.34
N ALA A 110 15.29 -1.69 -2.70
CA ALA A 110 14.06 -2.47 -2.54
C ALA A 110 13.80 -3.42 -3.71
N TYR A 111 14.09 -3.00 -4.94
CA TYR A 111 13.66 -3.70 -6.15
C TYR A 111 14.75 -3.93 -7.18
N GLY A 112 15.81 -3.12 -7.17
CA GLY A 112 16.88 -3.14 -8.16
C GLY A 112 18.03 -4.08 -7.79
N GLN A 113 19.24 -3.75 -8.24
CA GLN A 113 20.40 -4.62 -8.11
C GLN A 113 20.83 -4.81 -6.65
N ALA A 114 20.63 -3.79 -5.82
CA ALA A 114 20.97 -3.81 -4.40
C ALA A 114 19.99 -4.64 -3.53
N ALA A 115 18.80 -4.98 -4.06
CA ALA A 115 17.81 -5.79 -3.34
C ALA A 115 18.16 -7.29 -3.24
N GLY A 116 19.18 -7.76 -3.96
CA GLY A 116 19.44 -9.19 -4.14
C GLY A 116 18.38 -9.89 -5.01
N GLY A 117 18.56 -11.18 -5.27
CA GLY A 117 17.75 -11.95 -6.23
C GLY A 117 18.28 -11.86 -7.67
N ASP A 118 17.42 -12.12 -8.67
CA ASP A 118 17.71 -11.99 -10.11
C ASP A 118 16.87 -10.88 -10.79
N PRO A 119 17.04 -9.60 -10.39
CA PRO A 119 16.31 -8.48 -10.97
C PRO A 119 16.72 -8.25 -12.43
N GLN A 120 15.78 -8.36 -13.36
CA GLN A 120 16.06 -8.18 -14.79
C GLN A 120 15.75 -6.74 -15.24
N PRO A 121 16.72 -5.98 -15.79
CA PRO A 121 16.41 -4.69 -16.38
C PRO A 121 15.48 -4.86 -17.58
N VAL A 122 14.47 -4.00 -17.66
CA VAL A 122 13.48 -4.05 -18.73
C VAL A 122 13.88 -3.09 -19.84
N ARG A 123 14.26 -3.62 -21.00
CA ARG A 123 14.53 -2.81 -22.19
C ARG A 123 13.24 -2.21 -22.74
N GLY A 124 13.35 -1.00 -23.29
CA GLY A 124 12.24 -0.32 -23.96
C GLY A 124 11.41 0.59 -23.05
N ILE A 125 11.64 0.64 -21.74
CA ILE A 125 11.06 1.66 -20.87
C ILE A 125 12.11 2.77 -20.72
N GLU A 126 11.73 4.02 -20.98
CA GLU A 126 12.65 5.19 -20.94
C GLU A 126 13.02 5.64 -19.52
N ARG A 127 12.80 4.76 -18.54
CA ARG A 127 12.95 4.99 -17.11
C ARG A 127 13.55 3.73 -16.48
N PRO A 128 14.24 3.84 -15.33
CA PRO A 128 14.71 2.67 -14.61
C PRO A 128 13.53 1.74 -14.31
N ALA A 129 13.56 0.55 -14.90
CA ALA A 129 12.49 -0.44 -14.78
C ALA A 129 13.08 -1.82 -14.56
N ILE A 130 12.54 -2.53 -13.57
CA ILE A 130 13.01 -3.84 -13.14
C ILE A 130 11.84 -4.83 -13.21
N LEU A 131 12.09 -5.97 -13.84
CA LEU A 131 11.20 -7.13 -13.81
C LEU A 131 11.68 -8.06 -12.69
N ARG A 132 10.73 -8.46 -11.82
CA ARG A 132 10.91 -9.54 -10.86
C ARG A 132 9.86 -10.61 -11.09
N THR A 133 10.25 -11.85 -10.79
CA THR A 133 9.38 -13.03 -10.81
C THR A 133 9.45 -13.67 -9.44
N GLU A 134 8.31 -13.77 -8.76
CA GLU A 134 8.18 -14.26 -7.39
C GLU A 134 7.00 -15.25 -7.37
N GLY A 135 7.29 -16.54 -7.25
CA GLY A 135 6.28 -17.59 -7.47
C GLY A 135 5.64 -17.44 -8.84
N ASP A 136 4.30 -17.40 -8.85
CA ASP A 136 3.48 -17.24 -10.04
C ASP A 136 3.20 -15.77 -10.38
N GLN A 137 3.92 -14.82 -9.77
CA GLN A 137 3.75 -13.40 -10.03
C GLN A 137 4.92 -12.82 -10.81
N ARG A 138 4.62 -11.99 -11.81
CA ARG A 138 5.60 -11.18 -12.54
C ARG A 138 5.26 -9.72 -12.38
N THR A 139 6.24 -8.92 -11.96
CA THR A 139 6.02 -7.50 -11.70
C THR A 139 7.11 -6.66 -12.38
N ILE A 140 6.68 -5.72 -13.21
CA ILE A 140 7.53 -4.64 -13.72
C ILE A 140 7.33 -3.42 -12.81
N ARG A 141 8.39 -3.04 -12.09
CA ARG A 141 8.42 -1.81 -11.28
C ARG A 141 9.23 -0.75 -12.00
N THR A 142 8.64 0.42 -12.22
CA THR A 142 9.29 1.55 -12.87
C THR A 142 9.40 2.73 -11.91
N PHE A 143 10.60 3.29 -11.79
CA PHE A 143 10.85 4.49 -11.02
C PHE A 143 10.76 5.74 -11.90
N VAL A 144 9.93 6.70 -11.52
CA VAL A 144 9.75 7.95 -12.26
C VAL A 144 9.40 9.09 -11.32
N HIS A 145 10.16 10.18 -11.37
CA HIS A 145 9.89 11.40 -10.58
C HIS A 145 9.66 11.12 -9.09
N GLY A 146 10.41 10.22 -8.45
CA GLY A 146 10.19 9.88 -7.04
C GLY A 146 9.01 8.95 -6.77
N ALA A 147 8.17 8.67 -7.76
CA ALA A 147 7.09 7.69 -7.68
C ALA A 147 7.52 6.32 -8.21
N VAL A 148 6.83 5.27 -7.76
CA VAL A 148 6.96 3.91 -8.30
C VAL A 148 5.63 3.51 -8.92
N ILE A 149 5.70 3.09 -10.19
CA ILE A 149 4.58 2.42 -10.87
C ILE A 149 4.91 0.93 -10.97
N SER A 150 4.03 0.08 -10.44
CA SER A 150 4.11 -1.37 -10.61
C SER A 150 3.04 -1.85 -11.59
N VAL A 151 3.43 -2.69 -12.54
CA VAL A 151 2.49 -3.50 -13.34
C VAL A 151 2.77 -4.95 -13.03
N GLN A 152 1.82 -5.61 -12.37
CA GLN A 152 1.92 -6.98 -11.92
C GLN A 152 0.93 -7.86 -12.67
N THR A 153 1.32 -9.11 -12.94
CA THR A 153 0.46 -10.17 -13.47
C THR A 153 0.58 -11.42 -12.65
N ASN A 154 -0.50 -12.19 -12.53
CA ASN A 154 -0.52 -13.50 -11.90
C ASN A 154 -0.66 -14.59 -12.96
N ASP A 155 0.32 -15.49 -13.00
CA ASP A 155 0.51 -16.54 -14.00
C ASP A 155 -0.35 -17.79 -13.70
N ASP A 156 -0.86 -17.94 -12.47
CA ASP A 156 -1.81 -19.01 -12.11
C ASP A 156 -3.20 -18.79 -12.72
N VAL A 157 -3.54 -17.53 -12.98
CA VAL A 157 -4.91 -17.11 -13.32
C VAL A 157 -5.16 -17.09 -14.81
N ALA A 158 -4.13 -16.76 -15.59
CA ALA A 158 -4.18 -16.86 -17.05
C ALA A 158 -2.77 -17.10 -17.60
N PRO A 159 -2.63 -17.87 -18.70
CA PRO A 159 -1.34 -18.08 -19.34
C PRO A 159 -0.72 -16.74 -19.72
N LEU A 160 0.40 -16.45 -19.05
CA LEU A 160 1.35 -15.34 -19.18
C LEU A 160 0.87 -14.21 -20.11
N LEU A 161 0.42 -13.10 -19.53
CA LEU A 161 0.46 -11.82 -20.24
C LEU A 161 1.88 -11.67 -20.80
N ALA A 162 2.01 -11.50 -22.11
CA ALA A 162 3.32 -11.46 -22.75
C ALA A 162 4.16 -10.35 -22.11
N ARG A 163 5.46 -10.57 -21.92
CA ARG A 163 6.37 -9.54 -21.38
C ARG A 163 6.25 -8.23 -22.17
N THR A 164 6.01 -8.31 -23.48
CA THR A 164 5.74 -7.16 -24.36
C THR A 164 4.49 -6.39 -23.95
N ALA A 165 3.39 -7.08 -23.62
CA ALA A 165 2.16 -6.46 -23.14
C ALA A 165 2.38 -5.78 -21.78
N MET A 166 3.10 -6.41 -20.84
CA MET A 166 3.44 -5.75 -19.56
C MET A 166 4.26 -4.47 -19.79
N VAL A 167 5.24 -4.49 -20.71
CA VAL A 167 6.03 -3.31 -21.08
C VAL A 167 5.15 -2.22 -21.69
N GLU A 168 4.19 -2.57 -22.54
CA GLU A 168 3.26 -1.63 -23.16
C GLU A 168 2.32 -1.00 -22.12
N LEU A 169 1.81 -1.78 -21.17
CA LEU A 169 1.01 -1.29 -20.05
C LEU A 169 1.82 -0.34 -19.16
N SER A 170 3.06 -0.69 -18.80
CA SER A 170 3.94 0.20 -18.03
C SER A 170 4.20 1.51 -18.78
N ARG A 171 4.48 1.46 -20.09
CA ARG A 171 4.63 2.66 -20.92
C ARG A 171 3.37 3.50 -20.96
N LEU A 172 2.20 2.87 -21.03
CA LEU A 172 0.92 3.56 -21.04
C LEU A 172 0.70 4.32 -19.72
N ALA A 173 0.93 3.65 -18.58
CA ALA A 173 0.85 4.26 -17.27
C ALA A 173 1.82 5.45 -17.13
N LEU A 174 3.07 5.28 -17.56
CA LEU A 174 4.09 6.34 -17.52
C LEU A 174 3.72 7.57 -18.35
N ARG A 175 3.12 7.37 -19.54
CA ARG A 175 2.68 8.49 -20.39
C ARG A 175 1.55 9.30 -19.77
N ARG A 176 0.73 8.67 -18.94
CA ARG A 176 -0.40 9.32 -18.25
C ARG A 176 -0.05 9.87 -16.88
N LEU A 177 1.04 9.40 -16.27
CA LEU A 177 1.47 9.91 -14.99
C LEU A 177 1.89 11.38 -15.13
N PRO A 178 1.28 12.32 -14.39
CA PRO A 178 1.74 13.70 -14.35
C PRO A 178 3.11 13.80 -13.67
N SER A 179 3.80 14.93 -13.83
CA SER A 179 5.13 15.14 -13.23
C SER A 179 5.12 15.29 -11.70
N ASN A 180 3.96 15.59 -11.12
CA ASN A 180 3.74 15.71 -9.68
C ASN A 180 2.39 15.05 -9.31
N PRO A 181 2.30 13.70 -9.35
CA PRO A 181 1.08 12.99 -9.00
C PRO A 181 0.83 13.10 -7.49
N VAL A 182 -0.41 13.35 -7.12
CA VAL A 182 -0.90 13.26 -5.74
C VAL A 182 -2.09 12.32 -5.69
N LEU A 183 -2.20 11.52 -4.63
CA LEU A 183 -3.25 10.51 -4.51
C LEU A 183 -4.53 11.07 -3.87
N ARG A 184 -4.48 12.25 -3.23
CA ARG A 184 -5.48 12.69 -2.24
C ARG A 184 -6.66 13.51 -2.81
N GLU A 185 -7.87 13.02 -2.56
CA GLU A 185 -8.94 13.80 -1.92
C GLU A 185 -8.97 13.36 -0.46
N GLU A 186 -8.38 14.17 0.41
CA GLU A 186 -8.54 14.01 1.85
C GLU A 186 -9.86 14.68 2.26
N PHE A 187 -10.79 13.89 2.75
CA PHE A 187 -11.67 14.38 3.79
C PHE A 187 -11.24 13.64 5.05
N ALA A 188 -10.73 14.39 6.03
CA ALA A 188 -10.71 13.87 7.39
C ALA A 188 -12.17 13.63 7.78
N ILE A 189 -12.50 12.38 7.99
CA ILE A 189 -13.77 11.96 8.59
C ILE A 189 -13.48 11.67 10.06
N ASP A 190 -14.53 11.48 10.88
CA ASP A 190 -14.36 11.00 12.26
C ASP A 190 -14.83 9.53 12.37
N GLU A 191 -15.09 8.88 11.23
CA GLU A 191 -15.69 7.55 11.14
C GLU A 191 -14.69 6.49 11.57
N CYS A 192 -13.42 6.60 11.20
CA CYS A 192 -12.40 5.68 11.67
C CYS A 192 -12.22 5.74 13.19
N ARG A 193 -12.42 6.92 13.80
CA ARG A 193 -12.34 7.09 15.26
C ARG A 193 -13.48 6.42 16.02
N SER A 194 -14.51 5.95 15.33
CA SER A 194 -15.59 5.16 15.93
C SER A 194 -15.16 3.73 16.26
N VAL A 195 -14.12 3.21 15.61
CA VAL A 195 -13.53 1.91 15.95
C VAL A 195 -12.73 2.08 17.25
N PRO A 196 -13.05 1.34 18.33
CA PRO A 196 -12.38 1.53 19.61
C PRO A 196 -10.88 1.20 19.57
N ASP A 197 -10.04 2.10 20.08
CA ASP A 197 -8.58 1.94 20.10
C ASP A 197 -8.13 0.68 20.83
N ASP A 198 -8.85 0.24 21.87
CA ASP A 198 -8.55 -1.00 22.60
C ASP A 198 -8.71 -2.25 21.72
N ILE A 199 -9.64 -2.22 20.76
CA ILE A 199 -9.82 -3.33 19.81
C ILE A 199 -8.69 -3.35 18.78
N VAL A 200 -8.27 -2.18 18.30
CA VAL A 200 -7.15 -2.09 17.37
C VAL A 200 -5.84 -2.45 18.09
N ASP A 201 -5.66 -2.05 19.34
CA ASP A 201 -4.54 -2.46 20.21
C ASP A 201 -4.46 -3.98 20.33
N LEU A 202 -5.57 -4.67 20.56
CA LEU A 202 -5.59 -6.14 20.64
C LEU A 202 -5.06 -6.81 19.37
N VAL A 203 -5.29 -6.22 18.20
CA VAL A 203 -4.80 -6.72 16.92
C VAL A 203 -3.33 -6.40 16.71
N LEU A 204 -2.93 -5.16 17.00
CA LEU A 204 -1.57 -4.68 16.79
C LEU A 204 -0.60 -5.12 17.90
N GLY A 205 -1.11 -5.55 19.06
CA GLY A 205 -0.34 -5.83 20.27
C GLY A 205 0.31 -4.60 20.90
N ARG A 206 -0.21 -3.40 20.62
CA ARG A 206 0.32 -2.10 21.04
C ARG A 206 -0.70 -0.97 20.76
N PRO A 207 -0.59 0.17 21.48
CA PRO A 207 -1.47 1.32 21.25
C PRO A 207 -1.53 1.73 19.77
N PRO A 208 -2.72 1.86 19.18
CA PRO A 208 -2.86 2.16 17.76
C PRO A 208 -2.52 3.62 17.49
N VAL A 209 -1.93 3.85 16.31
CA VAL A 209 -1.85 5.18 15.71
C VAL A 209 -2.74 5.15 14.47
N LEU A 210 -3.76 6.00 14.41
CA LEU A 210 -4.52 6.19 13.18
C LEU A 210 -3.61 6.90 12.17
N GLU A 211 -3.11 6.15 11.20
CA GLU A 211 -2.17 6.63 10.19
C GLU A 211 -2.91 7.20 8.98
N LEU A 212 -4.08 6.66 8.67
CA LEU A 212 -4.85 7.00 7.48
C LEU A 212 -6.35 6.88 7.71
N GLU A 213 -7.07 7.91 7.28
CA GLU A 213 -8.52 7.95 7.22
C GLU A 213 -8.91 8.59 5.88
N LEU A 214 -9.63 7.84 5.06
CA LEU A 214 -9.99 8.23 3.70
C LEU A 214 -11.46 7.96 3.43
N ALA A 215 -12.14 8.92 2.79
CA ALA A 215 -13.44 8.70 2.16
C ALA A 215 -13.33 8.98 0.66
N SER A 216 -13.93 8.11 -0.14
CA SER A 216 -14.13 8.32 -1.57
C SER A 216 -15.49 7.76 -1.96
N GLN A 217 -16.31 8.53 -2.68
CA GLN A 217 -17.62 8.16 -3.25
C GLN A 217 -18.13 6.73 -2.92
N GLY A 218 -18.69 6.55 -1.74
CA GLY A 218 -19.26 5.26 -1.31
C GLY A 218 -18.25 4.26 -0.73
N SER A 219 -17.11 4.73 -0.26
CA SER A 219 -16.10 3.95 0.43
C SER A 219 -15.40 4.75 1.51
N VAL A 220 -15.16 4.11 2.65
CA VAL A 220 -14.34 4.63 3.76
C VAL A 220 -13.21 3.66 3.99
N GLN A 221 -12.00 4.15 4.20
CA GLN A 221 -10.85 3.34 4.56
C GLN A 221 -10.16 3.92 5.78
N CYS A 222 -9.96 3.04 6.75
CA CYS A 222 -9.29 3.31 8.00
C CYS A 222 -8.05 2.43 8.06
N SER A 223 -6.89 3.03 8.33
CA SER A 223 -5.67 2.28 8.55
C SER A 223 -4.99 2.75 9.81
N TRP A 224 -4.79 1.81 10.72
CA TRP A 224 -4.02 1.97 11.92
C TRP A 224 -2.72 1.21 11.77
N GLY A 225 -1.64 1.84 12.19
CA GLY A 225 -0.34 1.24 12.00
C GLY A 225 0.63 1.52 13.11
N GLY A 226 1.72 0.78 12.96
CA GLY A 226 3.04 1.19 13.37
C GLY A 226 3.97 -0.02 13.30
N GLN A 227 5.23 0.21 12.95
CA GLN A 227 6.19 -0.88 12.74
C GLN A 227 6.64 -1.56 14.04
N PRO A 228 6.55 -2.90 14.16
CA PRO A 228 5.84 -3.86 13.30
C PRO A 228 4.33 -3.90 13.58
N GLY A 229 3.51 -4.12 12.54
CA GLY A 229 2.06 -4.32 12.62
C GLY A 229 1.20 -3.28 11.89
N ALA A 230 0.07 -3.70 11.33
CA ALA A 230 -0.91 -2.83 10.68
C ALA A 230 -2.31 -3.47 10.71
N ALA A 231 -3.34 -2.64 10.70
CA ALA A 231 -4.72 -3.06 10.54
C ALA A 231 -5.40 -2.08 9.58
N VAL A 232 -6.08 -2.62 8.57
CA VAL A 232 -6.78 -1.85 7.55
C VAL A 232 -8.21 -2.31 7.52
N VAL A 233 -9.13 -1.37 7.55
CA VAL A 233 -10.56 -1.62 7.38
C VAL A 233 -11.05 -0.74 6.25
N THR A 234 -11.53 -1.36 5.19
CA THR A 234 -12.15 -0.69 4.06
C THR A 234 -13.62 -1.05 4.02
N VAL A 235 -14.50 -0.07 4.10
CA VAL A 235 -15.94 -0.21 3.90
C VAL A 235 -16.30 0.35 2.54
N SER A 236 -17.20 -0.32 1.83
CA SER A 236 -17.79 0.21 0.61
C SER A 236 -19.28 -0.12 0.52
N ASP A 237 -20.07 0.87 0.14
CA ASP A 237 -21.49 0.74 -0.21
C ASP A 237 -21.71 0.72 -1.74
N ASP A 238 -20.63 0.69 -2.54
CA ASP A 238 -20.73 0.56 -4.00
C ASP A 238 -21.44 -0.76 -4.36
N PRO A 239 -22.61 -0.71 -5.03
CA PRO A 239 -23.34 -1.91 -5.42
C PRO A 239 -22.51 -2.82 -6.34
N GLY A 240 -21.53 -2.26 -7.07
CA GLY A 240 -20.54 -3.03 -7.84
C GLY A 240 -19.63 -3.86 -6.95
N ALA A 241 -18.99 -3.21 -5.96
CA ALA A 241 -18.14 -3.83 -4.96
C ALA A 241 -18.88 -4.89 -4.15
N VAL A 242 -20.05 -4.58 -3.59
CA VAL A 242 -20.82 -5.53 -2.78
C VAL A 242 -21.17 -6.79 -3.56
N ARG A 243 -21.68 -6.66 -4.80
CA ARG A 243 -21.99 -7.82 -5.66
C ARG A 243 -20.76 -8.63 -6.03
N ARG A 244 -19.62 -7.97 -6.19
CA ARG A 244 -18.35 -8.62 -6.52
C ARG A 244 -17.81 -9.42 -5.33
N PHE A 245 -17.70 -8.80 -4.15
CA PHE A 245 -17.23 -9.50 -2.95
C PHE A 245 -18.19 -10.62 -2.53
N ALA A 246 -19.50 -10.46 -2.71
CA ALA A 246 -20.47 -11.53 -2.52
C ALA A 246 -20.26 -12.77 -3.40
N ARG A 247 -19.59 -12.61 -4.54
CA ARG A 247 -19.20 -13.72 -5.41
C ARG A 247 -17.82 -14.28 -5.03
N LEU A 248 -16.84 -13.44 -4.72
CA LEU A 248 -15.49 -13.85 -4.32
C LEU A 248 -15.50 -14.68 -3.03
N ALA A 249 -16.27 -14.25 -2.03
CA ALA A 249 -16.52 -14.98 -0.80
C ALA A 249 -17.06 -16.42 -1.00
N ARG A 250 -17.60 -16.73 -2.17
CA ARG A 250 -18.16 -18.04 -2.52
C ARG A 250 -17.25 -18.87 -3.44
N ALA A 251 -16.08 -18.34 -3.80
CA ALA A 251 -15.10 -19.06 -4.61
C ALA A 251 -14.25 -19.99 -3.74
N ASP A 252 -13.65 -21.01 -4.39
CA ASP A 252 -12.68 -21.89 -3.74
C ASP A 252 -11.51 -21.05 -3.19
N GLY A 253 -11.09 -21.31 -1.95
CA GLY A 253 -10.02 -20.54 -1.27
C GLY A 253 -10.49 -19.58 -0.17
N HIS A 254 -11.76 -19.61 0.21
CA HIS A 254 -12.27 -18.88 1.37
C HIS A 254 -13.04 -19.78 2.33
N VAL A 255 -12.86 -19.57 3.64
CA VAL A 255 -13.61 -20.28 4.69
C VAL A 255 -14.56 -19.32 5.36
N GLN A 256 -15.81 -19.74 5.55
CA GLN A 256 -16.79 -18.94 6.27
C GLN A 256 -16.35 -18.79 7.73
N VAL A 257 -16.42 -17.55 8.23
CA VAL A 257 -16.10 -17.18 9.61
C VAL A 257 -17.38 -16.82 10.34
N ASP A 258 -17.66 -17.52 11.42
CA ASP A 258 -18.84 -17.28 12.24
C ASP A 258 -18.58 -16.23 13.34
N GLY A 259 -19.66 -15.59 13.77
CA GLY A 259 -19.64 -14.71 14.94
C GLY A 259 -19.12 -13.30 14.70
N VAL A 260 -18.96 -12.84 13.45
CA VAL A 260 -18.68 -11.42 13.14
C VAL A 260 -19.91 -10.53 13.42
N GLY A 261 -21.11 -11.04 13.18
CA GLY A 261 -22.39 -10.36 13.44
C GLY A 261 -23.56 -11.35 13.47
N PRO A 262 -24.81 -10.87 13.49
CA PRO A 262 -25.98 -11.73 13.43
C PRO A 262 -26.00 -12.55 12.13
N ALA A 263 -26.14 -13.88 12.23
CA ALA A 263 -26.00 -14.80 11.09
C ALA A 263 -26.97 -14.54 9.93
N ASP A 264 -28.14 -13.96 10.23
CA ASP A 264 -29.18 -13.66 9.23
C ASP A 264 -28.87 -12.38 8.41
N SER A 265 -27.94 -11.54 8.87
CA SER A 265 -27.67 -10.22 8.27
C SER A 265 -26.20 -9.98 7.94
N VAL A 266 -25.29 -10.70 8.59
CA VAL A 266 -23.84 -10.57 8.42
C VAL A 266 -23.25 -11.91 8.05
N ARG A 267 -22.51 -11.93 6.96
CA ARG A 267 -21.73 -13.10 6.55
C ARG A 267 -20.28 -12.68 6.38
N ALA A 268 -19.37 -13.50 6.87
CA ALA A 268 -17.94 -13.22 6.79
C ALA A 268 -17.18 -14.42 6.27
N TRP A 269 -16.08 -14.14 5.58
CA TRP A 269 -15.19 -15.13 4.98
C TRP A 269 -13.76 -14.69 5.16
N SER A 270 -12.88 -15.66 5.36
CA SER A 270 -11.44 -15.42 5.37
C SER A 270 -10.75 -16.17 4.25
N SER A 271 -9.67 -15.60 3.73
CA SER A 271 -8.77 -16.27 2.79
C SER A 271 -8.13 -17.50 3.44
N THR A 272 -7.95 -18.58 2.68
CA THR A 272 -7.15 -19.75 3.10
C THR A 272 -5.66 -19.57 2.84
N GLU A 273 -5.27 -18.55 2.07
CA GLU A 273 -3.89 -18.32 1.64
C GLU A 273 -3.18 -17.29 2.53
N ASP A 274 -3.93 -16.30 3.02
CA ASP A 274 -3.43 -15.21 3.85
C ASP A 274 -4.31 -15.07 5.10
N ALA A 275 -3.78 -15.45 6.26
CA ALA A 275 -4.44 -15.16 7.54
C ALA A 275 -4.56 -13.64 7.73
N GLY A 276 -5.65 -13.16 8.33
CA GLY A 276 -5.86 -11.73 8.60
C GLY A 276 -6.66 -10.97 7.55
N ASP A 277 -7.04 -11.60 6.44
CA ASP A 277 -7.87 -10.99 5.39
C ASP A 277 -9.33 -11.47 5.49
N LEU A 278 -10.18 -10.64 6.11
CA LEU A 278 -11.61 -10.89 6.29
C LEU A 278 -12.45 -10.05 5.33
N ILE A 279 -13.33 -10.73 4.58
CA ILE A 279 -14.40 -10.10 3.80
C ILE A 279 -15.69 -10.28 4.56
N VAL A 280 -16.38 -9.17 4.85
CA VAL A 280 -17.67 -9.15 5.55
C VAL A 280 -18.72 -8.49 4.67
N LEU A 281 -19.85 -9.17 4.49
CA LEU A 281 -21.04 -8.60 3.86
C LEU A 281 -22.07 -8.30 4.94
N SER A 282 -22.42 -7.02 5.07
CA SER A 282 -23.43 -6.51 6.00
C SER A 282 -24.44 -5.70 5.18
N ALA A 283 -25.70 -6.14 5.12
CA ALA A 283 -26.75 -5.46 4.38
C ALA A 283 -26.38 -5.12 2.91
N ASP A 284 -26.22 -3.83 2.60
CA ASP A 284 -25.85 -3.25 1.31
C ASP A 284 -24.38 -2.78 1.24
N ARG A 285 -23.56 -3.21 2.21
CA ARG A 285 -22.14 -2.87 2.33
C ARG A 285 -21.25 -4.11 2.31
N VAL A 286 -20.01 -3.87 1.92
CA VAL A 286 -18.90 -4.79 2.12
C VAL A 286 -17.84 -4.13 2.99
N LEU A 287 -17.28 -4.91 3.91
CA LEU A 287 -16.08 -4.56 4.65
C LEU A 287 -14.97 -5.53 4.25
N SER A 288 -13.81 -4.99 3.92
CA SER A 288 -12.56 -5.72 3.77
C SER A 288 -11.67 -5.34 4.94
N ILE A 289 -11.18 -6.32 5.68
CA ILE A 289 -10.34 -6.12 6.85
C ILE A 289 -9.06 -6.88 6.59
N GLU A 290 -7.94 -6.18 6.59
CA GLU A 290 -6.62 -6.75 6.40
C GLU A 290 -5.81 -6.49 7.67
N VAL A 291 -5.24 -7.54 8.25
CA VAL A 291 -4.48 -7.46 9.49
C VAL A 291 -3.07 -7.97 9.26
N THR A 292 -2.09 -7.28 9.83
CA THR A 292 -0.72 -7.76 9.95
C THR A 292 -0.32 -7.61 11.41
N PRO A 293 -0.29 -8.69 12.21
CA PRO A 293 0.07 -8.59 13.62
C PRO A 293 1.54 -8.19 13.80
N ALA A 294 1.84 -7.39 14.84
CA ALA A 294 3.22 -7.00 15.17
C ALA A 294 4.14 -8.20 15.44
N ALA A 295 3.59 -9.27 16.02
CA ALA A 295 4.31 -10.51 16.32
C ALA A 295 4.40 -11.47 15.12
N GLY A 296 3.80 -11.12 13.98
CA GLY A 296 3.55 -12.05 12.87
C GLY A 296 2.41 -13.03 13.17
N PHE A 297 2.01 -13.79 12.15
CA PHE A 297 1.01 -14.85 12.30
C PHE A 297 1.64 -16.08 12.94
N SER A 298 1.04 -16.56 14.03
CA SER A 298 1.53 -17.74 14.76
C SER A 298 1.20 -19.07 14.07
N ASP A 299 0.23 -19.08 13.15
CA ASP A 299 -0.19 -20.27 12.41
C ASP A 299 -0.90 -19.86 11.09
N PRO A 300 -0.34 -20.17 9.91
CA PRO A 300 -0.94 -19.84 8.61
C PRO A 300 -2.22 -20.64 8.30
N ASP A 301 -2.50 -21.73 9.03
CA ASP A 301 -3.67 -22.58 8.79
C ASP A 301 -4.94 -22.10 9.54
N ILE A 302 -4.84 -21.03 10.33
CA ILE A 302 -5.97 -20.47 11.06
C ILE A 302 -6.64 -19.40 10.20
N ALA A 303 -7.85 -19.70 9.71
CA ALA A 303 -8.65 -18.78 8.90
C ALA A 303 -8.85 -17.41 9.57
N THR A 304 -8.97 -17.31 10.90
CA THR A 304 -8.97 -16.01 11.59
C THR A 304 -8.57 -16.13 13.05
N THR A 305 -7.99 -15.07 13.61
CA THR A 305 -7.62 -15.00 15.02
C THR A 305 -8.71 -14.30 15.88
N PRO A 306 -8.81 -14.58 17.19
CA PRO A 306 -9.76 -13.89 18.07
C PRO A 306 -9.65 -12.34 18.05
N PRO A 307 -8.44 -11.73 17.98
CA PRO A 307 -8.30 -10.28 17.78
C PRO A 307 -8.88 -9.78 16.46
N GLU A 308 -8.61 -10.44 15.33
CA GLU A 308 -9.18 -10.08 14.03
C GLU A 308 -10.71 -10.14 14.07
N LEU A 309 -11.28 -11.17 14.69
CA LEU A 309 -12.72 -11.31 14.87
C LEU A 309 -13.30 -10.18 15.74
N ALA A 310 -12.56 -9.72 16.75
CA ALA A 310 -12.96 -8.57 17.57
C ALA A 310 -12.96 -7.26 16.77
N LEU A 311 -11.95 -7.05 15.93
CA LEU A 311 -11.88 -5.91 15.00
C LEU A 311 -13.02 -5.96 13.99
N ALA A 312 -13.31 -7.11 13.40
CA ALA A 312 -14.42 -7.29 12.47
C ALA A 312 -15.77 -6.98 13.10
N ARG A 313 -16.01 -7.42 14.34
CA ARG A 313 -17.22 -7.07 15.10
C ARG A 313 -17.31 -5.58 15.39
N ALA A 314 -16.19 -4.93 15.68
CA ALA A 314 -16.16 -3.49 15.93
C ALA A 314 -16.48 -2.74 14.63
N ALA A 315 -15.77 -3.04 13.55
CA ALA A 315 -15.96 -2.45 12.23
C ALA A 315 -17.41 -2.61 11.71
N VAL A 316 -18.01 -3.80 11.83
CA VAL A 316 -19.41 -4.00 11.44
C VAL A 316 -20.37 -3.15 12.29
N ARG A 317 -20.11 -2.99 13.58
CA ARG A 317 -20.99 -2.20 14.46
C ARG A 317 -20.86 -0.71 14.24
N THR A 318 -19.69 -0.22 13.85
CA THR A 318 -19.41 1.22 13.81
C THR A 318 -19.35 1.79 12.40
N LEU A 319 -19.00 0.98 11.40
CA LEU A 319 -18.83 1.37 10.00
C LEU A 319 -19.80 0.65 9.04
N GLY A 320 -20.35 -0.51 9.44
CA GLY A 320 -21.13 -1.43 8.59
C GLY A 320 -22.64 -1.41 8.74
#